data_AF-A0A350PEQ6-F1
#
_entry.id   AF-A0A350PEQ6-F1
#
_cell.length_a   1.000
_cell.length_b   1.000
_cell.length_c   1.000
_cell.angle_alpha   90.00
_cell.angle_beta   90.00
_cell.angle_gamma   90.00
#
_symmetry.space_group_name_H-M   'P 1'
#
loop_
_entity.id
_entity.type
_entity.pdbx_description
1 polymer ?
#
loop_
_entity_poly.entity_id
_entity_poly.type
_entity_poly.pdbx_seq_one_letter_code
_entity_poly.pdbx_strand_id
1 'polypeptide(L)' 'GEVERSNRAVAMVDQMKEEGFGDCSNFAECEAVCPKGISISAIAEMRRDYMKALVS' A
#
# COMPACT_ATOMS: atom_id res chain seq x y z
N GLY A 1 7.39 -13.40 -0.61
CA GLY A 1 8.50 -13.81 0.27
C GLY A 1 8.80 -12.71 1.27
N GLU A 2 9.30 -13.10 2.45
CA GLU A 2 9.66 -12.19 3.54
C GLU A 2 10.89 -11.34 3.21
N VAL A 3 11.90 -11.93 2.54
CA VAL A 3 13.15 -11.26 2.13
C VAL A 3 12.85 -10.00 1.28
N GLU A 4 11.97 -10.13 0.29
CA GLU A 4 11.62 -9.04 -0.63
C GLU A 4 10.53 -8.09 -0.08
N ARG A 5 10.10 -8.25 1.17
CA ARG A 5 8.92 -7.52 1.70
C ARG A 5 9.16 -6.01 1.72
N SER A 6 10.29 -5.56 2.24
CA SER A 6 10.63 -4.13 2.34
C SER A 6 10.76 -3.49 0.96
N ASN A 7 11.56 -4.09 0.07
CA ASN A 7 11.76 -3.59 -1.30
C ASN A 7 10.44 -3.53 -2.07
N ARG A 8 9.59 -4.56 -1.93
CA ARG A 8 8.28 -4.59 -2.57
C ARG A 8 7.34 -3.52 -2.02
N ALA A 9 7.33 -3.27 -0.72
CA ALA A 9 6.51 -2.22 -0.11
C ALA A 9 6.91 -0.83 -0.61
N VAL A 10 8.21 -0.54 -0.68
CA VAL A 10 8.74 0.72 -1.25
C VAL A 10 8.33 0.87 -2.71
N ALA A 11 8.56 -0.15 -3.54
CA ALA A 11 8.19 -0.12 -4.95
C ALA A 11 6.69 0.09 -5.18
N MET A 12 5.83 -0.55 -4.37
CA MET A 12 4.38 -0.34 -4.46
C MET A 12 3.97 1.10 -4.10
N VAL A 13 4.56 1.68 -3.05
CA VAL A 13 4.28 3.08 -2.67
C VAL A 13 4.75 4.05 -3.74
N ASP A 14 5.92 3.83 -4.32
CA ASP A 14 6.44 4.72 -5.36
C ASP A 14 5.60 4.63 -6.65
N GLN A 15 5.13 3.44 -7.02
CA GLN A 15 4.16 3.28 -8.10
C GLN A 15 2.85 4.03 -7.81
N MET A 16 2.32 3.93 -6.58
CA MET A 16 1.11 4.67 -6.19
C MET A 16 1.29 6.19 -6.29
N LYS A 17 2.48 6.72 -5.98
CA LYS A 17 2.80 8.14 -6.15
C LYS A 17 2.84 8.53 -7.61
N GLU A 18 3.50 7.74 -8.46
CA GLU A 18 3.58 7.97 -9.90
C GLU A 18 2.19 7.96 -10.55
N GLU A 19 1.32 7.06 -10.11
CA GLU A 19 -0.07 6.96 -10.57
C GLU A 19 -1.01 8.00 -9.91
N GLY A 20 -0.52 8.78 -8.94
CA GLY A 20 -1.29 9.86 -8.33
C GLY A 20 -2.40 9.41 -7.37
N PHE A 21 -2.29 8.22 -6.77
CA PHE A 21 -3.28 7.70 -5.80
C PHE A 21 -3.45 8.58 -4.55
N GLY A 22 -2.44 9.37 -4.21
CA GLY A 22 -2.43 10.21 -3.00
C GLY A 22 -2.30 9.40 -1.71
N ASP A 23 -2.63 10.05 -0.59
CA ASP A 23 -2.57 9.44 0.74
C ASP A 23 -3.90 8.78 1.14
N CYS A 24 -3.80 7.76 1.99
CA CYS A 24 -4.98 7.05 2.51
C CYS A 24 -5.75 7.94 3.51
N SER A 25 -7.02 8.22 3.21
CA SER A 25 -7.97 8.93 4.09
C SER A 25 -8.68 8.03 5.10
N ASN A 26 -8.61 6.69 4.92
CA ASN A 26 -9.37 5.68 5.64
C ASN A 26 -10.90 5.71 5.43
N PHE A 27 -11.42 6.40 4.39
CA PHE A 27 -12.84 6.36 4.03
C PHE A 27 -13.26 5.10 3.27
N ALA A 28 -12.30 4.27 2.85
CA ALA A 28 -12.51 3.01 2.15
C ALA A 28 -13.24 3.09 0.80
N GLU A 29 -13.16 4.24 0.10
CA GLU A 29 -13.72 4.32 -1.26
C GLU A 29 -13.01 3.37 -2.23
N CYS A 30 -11.70 3.18 -2.06
CA CYS A 30 -10.90 2.30 -2.92
C CYS A 30 -11.35 0.82 -2.85
N GLU A 31 -11.76 0.34 -1.68
CA GLU A 31 -12.29 -1.02 -1.50
C GLU A 31 -13.68 -1.16 -2.14
N ALA A 32 -14.55 -0.17 -1.95
CA ALA A 32 -15.91 -0.18 -2.48
C ALA A 32 -15.97 -0.22 -4.02
N VAL A 33 -14.98 0.37 -4.70
CA VAL A 33 -14.92 0.40 -6.16
C VAL A 33 -13.98 -0.66 -6.77
N CYS A 34 -13.23 -1.41 -5.97
CA CYS A 34 -12.20 -2.31 -6.48
C CYS A 34 -12.84 -3.50 -7.24
N PRO A 35 -12.61 -3.66 -8.56
CA PRO A 35 -13.18 -4.77 -9.33
C PRO A 35 -12.56 -6.13 -8.97
N LYS A 36 -11.47 -6.11 -8.19
CA LYS A 36 -10.77 -7.30 -7.71
C LYS A 36 -11.06 -7.60 -6.24
N GLY A 37 -11.90 -6.82 -5.57
CA GLY A 37 -12.27 -7.04 -4.17
C GLY A 37 -11.09 -6.95 -3.20
N ILE A 38 -10.10 -6.10 -3.49
CA ILE A 38 -8.98 -5.88 -2.58
C ILE A 38 -9.49 -5.07 -1.40
N SER A 39 -9.36 -5.62 -0.19
CA SER A 39 -9.75 -4.92 1.04
C SER A 39 -8.78 -3.79 1.39
N ILE A 40 -9.29 -2.72 2.03
CA ILE A 40 -8.46 -1.64 2.59
C ILE A 40 -7.40 -2.17 3.56
N SER A 41 -7.65 -3.33 4.18
CA SER A 41 -6.68 -3.99 5.07
C SER A 41 -5.35 -4.33 4.38
N ALA A 42 -5.37 -4.63 3.08
CA ALA A 42 -4.17 -4.90 2.29
C ALA A 42 -3.33 -3.62 2.11
N ILE A 43 -3.99 -2.47 1.87
CA ILE A 43 -3.33 -1.16 1.80
C ILE A 43 -2.75 -0.78 3.17
N ALA A 44 -3.47 -1.05 4.24
CA ALA A 44 -2.99 -0.82 5.60
C ALA A 44 -1.76 -1.68 5.93
N GLU A 45 -1.72 -2.95 5.52
CA GLU A 45 -0.55 -3.81 5.67
C GLU A 45 0.65 -3.29 4.88
N MET A 46 0.43 -2.94 3.61
CA MET A 46 1.47 -2.36 2.76
C MET A 46 2.06 -1.09 3.38
N ARG A 47 1.23 -0.17 3.89
CA ARG A 47 1.72 1.05 4.56
C ARG A 47 2.54 0.73 5.81
N ARG A 48 2.14 -0.28 6.61
CA ARG A 48 2.94 -0.71 7.77
C ARG A 48 4.30 -1.25 7.36
N ASP A 49 4.36 -2.05 6.29
CA ASP A 49 5.61 -2.58 5.77
C ASP A 49 6.50 -1.48 5.19
N TYR A 50 5.91 -0.48 4.52
CA TYR A 50 6.63 0.70 4.06
C TYR A 50 7.24 1.49 5.22
N MET A 51 6.44 1.77 6.26
CA MET A 51 6.94 2.48 7.45
C MET A 51 8.07 1.72 8.14
N LYS A 52 7.97 0.38 8.25
CA LYS A 52 9.07 -0.45 8.75
C LYS A 52 10.31 -0.31 7.89
N ALA A 53 10.17 -0.42 6.56
CA ALA A 53 11.29 -0.30 5.62
C ALA A 53 12.04 1.05 5.72
N LEU A 54 11.36 2.12 6.13
CA LEU A 54 11.99 3.44 6.30
C LEU A 54 12.75 3.60 7.62
N VAL A 55 12.46 2.79 8.63
CA VAL A 55 13.05 2.91 9.98
C VAL A 55 13.96 1.74 10.37
N SER A 56 14.11 0.75 9.50
CA SER A 56 14.97 -0.42 9.71
C SER A 56 16.30 -0.33 8.98
#